data_AF-A0A7S2DBD3-F1
#
_entry.id   AF-A0A7S2DBD3-F1
#
_cell.length_a   1.000
_cell.length_b   1.000
_cell.length_c   1.000
_cell.angle_alpha   90.00
_cell.angle_beta   90.00
_cell.angle_gamma   90.00
#
_symmetry.space_group_name_H-M   'P 1'
#
loop_
_entity.id
_entity.type
_entity.pdbx_description
1 polymer ?
#
loop_
_entity_poly.entity_id
_entity_poly.type
_entity_poly.pdbx_seq_one_letter_code
_entity_poly.pdbx_strand_id
1 'polypeptide(L)'
;ARRATMDIGRPCACFSCLLDMEQSAPEHDYDAAEQLPHAADQPQHDPNQYSARGVRLIASDPPLIFVDVDGVLNTYTITHDDADAYHPAPHEARMRDMGFVLSRRRLVLLAELVRRHRCKIVLSTSWRTEPAARVALTAAFVAFGLDATVIIGATPELRRQPRAAEIRTWLRKHAHVGRRWIAIDDLDLEAQDPASMAAHFVHTNIAAGLTEERAAYADALLTGMQPPHTAADDGAEHLSVATAEPPPATAVEPPSATAAPPAGALELLSATALAPAASSESGHQVPSTPSTRPFPAEVHSMSPTQAWKALQ
;
A
#
# COMPACT_ATOMS: atom_id res chain seq x y z
N ALA A 1 -45.67 34.20 -22.55
CA ALA A 1 -45.73 33.03 -21.66
C ALA A 1 -45.99 31.76 -22.45
N ARG A 2 -44.93 31.07 -22.90
CA ARG A 2 -44.96 29.67 -23.35
C ARG A 2 -43.60 29.05 -23.00
N ARG A 3 -43.61 28.09 -22.07
CA ARG A 3 -42.43 27.31 -21.64
C ARG A 3 -42.14 26.26 -22.72
N ALA A 4 -40.88 26.19 -23.15
CA ALA A 4 -40.35 25.08 -23.92
C ALA A 4 -39.79 24.02 -22.95
N THR A 5 -40.23 22.78 -23.14
CA THR A 5 -39.70 21.57 -22.50
C THR A 5 -38.46 21.11 -23.28
N MET A 6 -37.32 21.03 -22.60
CA MET A 6 -36.12 20.37 -23.12
C MET A 6 -36.22 18.86 -22.88
N ASP A 7 -36.06 18.12 -23.98
CA ASP A 7 -35.96 16.68 -24.09
C ASP A 7 -34.51 16.27 -23.79
N ILE A 8 -34.32 15.42 -22.77
CA ILE A 8 -33.00 14.88 -22.38
C ILE A 8 -32.98 13.43 -22.83
N GLY A 9 -32.29 13.19 -23.95
CA GLY A 9 -32.08 11.87 -24.52
C GLY A 9 -31.18 10.98 -23.65
N ARG A 10 -31.77 9.84 -23.26
CA ARG A 10 -31.22 8.47 -23.09
C ARG A 10 -29.76 8.27 -22.64
N PRO A 11 -29.54 7.54 -21.52
CA PRO A 11 -28.25 6.92 -21.22
C PRO A 11 -28.03 5.60 -21.96
N CYS A 12 -26.80 5.39 -22.46
CA CYS A 12 -26.32 4.12 -22.99
C CYS A 12 -26.22 3.07 -21.87
N ALA A 13 -26.85 1.91 -22.10
CA ALA A 13 -26.73 0.72 -21.28
C ALA A 13 -25.44 -0.04 -21.62
N CYS A 14 -24.56 -0.22 -20.63
CA CYS A 14 -23.57 -1.30 -20.61
C CYS A 14 -23.03 -1.44 -19.16
N PHE A 15 -23.90 -1.89 -18.25
CA PHE A 15 -23.51 -2.27 -16.89
C PHE A 15 -24.48 -3.34 -16.35
N SER A 16 -24.44 -4.52 -16.97
CA SER A 16 -25.09 -5.73 -16.46
C SER A 16 -24.53 -6.93 -17.21
N CYS A 17 -23.42 -7.49 -16.71
CA CYS A 17 -22.98 -8.85 -17.09
C CYS A 17 -21.86 -9.42 -16.21
N LEU A 18 -21.78 -9.08 -14.91
CA LEU A 18 -20.69 -9.60 -14.05
C LEU A 18 -21.07 -9.86 -12.59
N LEU A 19 -22.34 -10.22 -12.35
CA LEU A 19 -22.81 -10.74 -11.06
C LEU A 19 -23.92 -11.77 -11.34
N ASP A 20 -23.56 -12.97 -11.79
CA ASP A 20 -24.42 -14.17 -11.77
C ASP A 20 -23.61 -15.45 -12.10
N MET A 21 -22.66 -15.81 -11.22
CA MET A 21 -22.03 -17.15 -11.22
C MET A 21 -21.77 -17.66 -9.80
N GLU A 22 -22.77 -17.55 -8.93
CA GLU A 22 -22.86 -18.35 -7.70
C GLU A 22 -24.17 -19.12 -7.70
N GLN A 23 -24.16 -20.34 -8.24
CA GLN A 23 -25.00 -21.48 -7.84
C GLN A 23 -24.82 -22.61 -8.85
N SER A 24 -24.02 -23.62 -8.50
CA SER A 24 -24.16 -25.04 -8.85
C SER A 24 -22.80 -25.74 -8.71
N ALA A 25 -22.62 -26.47 -7.61
CA ALA A 25 -21.56 -27.48 -7.50
C ALA A 25 -22.22 -28.86 -7.65
N PRO A 26 -21.74 -29.73 -8.56
CA PRO A 26 -22.14 -31.13 -8.56
C PRO A 26 -21.32 -31.91 -7.53
N GLU A 27 -22.01 -32.73 -6.73
CA GLU A 27 -21.41 -33.78 -5.91
C GLU A 27 -20.75 -34.82 -6.83
N HIS A 28 -19.46 -35.06 -6.64
CA HIS A 28 -18.76 -36.16 -7.29
C HIS A 28 -18.21 -37.13 -6.25
N ASP A 29 -18.84 -38.31 -6.26
CA ASP A 29 -18.38 -39.59 -5.73
C ASP A 29 -16.92 -39.87 -6.11
N TYR A 30 -16.09 -40.20 -5.12
CA TYR A 30 -14.78 -40.80 -5.33
C TYR A 30 -14.68 -42.06 -4.48
N ASP A 31 -15.08 -43.17 -5.10
CA ASP A 31 -14.79 -44.53 -4.66
C ASP A 31 -13.88 -45.17 -5.72
N ALA A 32 -12.61 -45.41 -5.39
CA ALA A 32 -11.78 -46.44 -6.00
C ALA A 32 -10.45 -46.57 -5.26
N ALA A 33 -10.31 -47.67 -4.53
CA ALA A 33 -9.06 -48.17 -4.00
C ALA A 33 -8.16 -48.65 -5.14
N GLU A 34 -6.89 -48.23 -5.15
CA GLU A 34 -5.85 -48.89 -5.93
C GLU A 34 -4.65 -49.22 -5.04
N GLN A 35 -4.36 -50.51 -4.98
CA GLN A 35 -3.31 -51.15 -4.20
C GLN A 35 -1.95 -50.97 -4.88
N LEU A 36 -0.98 -50.40 -4.17
CA LEU A 36 0.42 -50.35 -4.61
C LEU A 36 1.23 -51.51 -3.98
N PRO A 37 2.10 -52.19 -4.76
CA PRO A 37 2.88 -53.31 -4.27
C PRO A 37 4.16 -52.91 -3.52
N HIS A 38 4.58 -53.86 -2.67
CA HIS A 38 5.73 -53.86 -1.78
C HIS A 38 7.11 -53.74 -2.48
N ALA A 39 7.97 -52.95 -1.82
CA ALA A 39 9.36 -53.18 -1.44
C ALA A 39 10.47 -53.43 -2.49
N ALA A 40 11.50 -52.58 -2.47
CA ALA A 40 12.89 -53.00 -2.56
C ALA A 40 13.85 -51.98 -1.91
N ASP A 41 14.64 -52.48 -0.96
CA ASP A 41 16.01 -52.10 -0.60
C ASP A 41 16.36 -50.61 -0.36
N GLN A 42 16.43 -50.21 0.92
CA GLN A 42 17.22 -49.06 1.34
C GLN A 42 18.35 -49.49 2.29
N PRO A 43 19.58 -49.01 2.08
CA PRO A 43 20.72 -49.34 2.93
C PRO A 43 20.49 -48.84 4.36
N GLN A 44 20.73 -49.72 5.33
CA GLN A 44 20.68 -49.40 6.75
C GLN A 44 21.72 -48.34 7.08
N HIS A 45 21.25 -47.10 7.24
CA HIS A 45 22.06 -46.00 7.72
C HIS A 45 22.18 -46.12 9.24
N ASP A 46 23.40 -46.37 9.74
CA ASP A 46 23.75 -46.38 11.15
C ASP A 46 23.44 -45.00 11.78
N PRO A 47 22.42 -44.89 12.67
CA PRO A 47 21.96 -43.60 13.19
C PRO A 47 22.88 -43.03 14.28
N ASN A 48 24.00 -43.67 14.61
CA ASN A 48 24.79 -43.32 15.81
C ASN A 48 26.18 -42.71 15.55
N GLN A 49 26.53 -42.35 14.31
CA GLN A 49 27.91 -41.96 13.98
C GLN A 49 28.23 -40.45 13.87
N TYR A 50 27.37 -39.56 14.37
CA TYR A 50 27.71 -38.12 14.50
C TYR A 50 27.32 -37.53 15.86
N SER A 51 28.07 -37.91 16.90
CA SER A 51 28.04 -37.22 18.19
C SER A 51 29.23 -36.27 18.32
N ALA A 52 29.09 -35.09 17.71
CA ALA A 52 29.94 -33.93 17.97
C ALA A 52 29.04 -32.69 18.03
N ARG A 53 28.39 -32.48 19.19
CA ARG A 53 27.68 -31.26 19.64
C ARG A 53 27.22 -30.29 18.53
N GLY A 54 26.45 -30.80 17.59
CA GLY A 54 25.76 -30.01 16.58
C GLY A 54 24.65 -29.25 17.27
N VAL A 55 24.91 -28.01 17.68
CA VAL A 55 23.83 -27.05 17.93
C VAL A 55 23.12 -26.90 16.59
N ARG A 56 22.04 -27.66 16.38
CA ARG A 56 21.08 -27.32 15.34
C ARG A 56 20.62 -25.92 15.69
N LEU A 57 21.10 -24.93 14.94
CA LEU A 57 20.43 -23.64 14.84
C LEU A 57 19.03 -24.00 14.36
N ILE A 58 18.10 -24.17 15.30
CA ILE A 58 16.69 -24.26 14.99
C ILE A 58 16.44 -22.96 14.25
N ALA A 59 16.22 -23.06 12.93
CA ALA A 59 16.01 -21.88 12.10
C ALA A 59 14.87 -21.12 12.76
N SER A 60 15.20 -20.00 13.42
CA SER A 60 14.20 -19.21 14.13
C SER A 60 13.18 -18.75 13.11
N ASP A 61 11.90 -18.74 13.50
CA ASP A 61 10.85 -18.20 12.63
C ASP A 61 11.27 -16.84 12.06
N PRO A 62 10.99 -16.58 10.77
CA PRO A 62 11.38 -15.32 10.16
C PRO A 62 10.79 -14.13 10.93
N PRO A 63 11.54 -13.01 11.08
CA PRO A 63 11.02 -11.84 11.77
C PRO A 63 9.82 -11.23 11.03
N LEU A 64 8.95 -10.55 11.77
CA LEU A 64 7.81 -9.83 11.20
C LEU A 64 8.09 -8.33 11.09
N ILE A 65 7.57 -7.72 10.03
CA ILE A 65 7.47 -6.27 9.89
C ILE A 65 5.99 -5.91 9.77
N PHE A 66 5.48 -5.18 10.75
CA PHE A 66 4.21 -4.46 10.65
C PHE A 66 4.50 -3.14 9.95
N VAL A 67 3.88 -2.89 8.79
CA VAL A 67 4.24 -1.73 7.97
C VAL A 67 3.01 -0.86 7.71
N ASP A 68 3.13 0.43 8.01
CA ASP A 68 2.22 1.44 7.45
C ASP A 68 2.67 1.85 6.04
N VAL A 69 1.80 2.55 5.32
CA VAL A 69 2.05 3.15 4.01
C VAL A 69 2.14 4.66 4.17
N ASP A 70 1.12 5.27 4.75
CA ASP A 70 1.03 6.73 4.88
C ASP A 70 2.12 7.23 5.84
N GLY A 71 2.95 8.18 5.40
CA GLY A 71 4.08 8.67 6.21
C GLY A 71 5.22 7.65 6.42
N VAL A 72 5.19 6.49 5.75
CA VAL A 72 6.23 5.44 5.79
C VAL A 72 6.75 5.11 4.39
N LEU A 73 5.90 4.59 3.51
CA LEU A 73 6.23 4.24 2.12
C LEU A 73 5.83 5.33 1.13
N ASN A 74 5.08 6.32 1.60
CA ASN A 74 4.86 7.60 0.97
C ASN A 74 5.12 8.72 2.00
N THR A 75 4.90 9.96 1.59
CA THR A 75 4.84 11.12 2.48
C THR A 75 3.71 12.01 2.02
N TYR A 76 3.23 12.90 2.89
CA TYR A 76 2.19 13.88 2.49
C TYR A 76 2.71 14.94 1.51
N THR A 77 4.03 14.95 1.27
CA THR A 77 4.70 15.85 0.34
C THR A 77 4.90 15.25 -1.04
N ILE A 78 4.75 13.93 -1.21
CA ILE A 78 4.89 13.30 -2.52
C ILE A 78 3.59 13.45 -3.32
N THR A 79 3.74 13.93 -4.54
CA THR A 79 2.69 14.12 -5.53
C THR A 79 2.83 13.07 -6.63
N HIS A 80 1.79 12.93 -7.46
CA HIS A 80 1.80 11.97 -8.55
C HIS A 80 2.78 12.28 -9.69
N ASP A 81 3.32 13.50 -9.72
CA ASP A 81 4.25 13.99 -10.75
C ASP A 81 5.70 14.05 -10.27
N ASP A 82 5.95 13.71 -8.99
CA ASP A 82 7.29 13.64 -8.46
C ASP A 82 8.10 12.51 -9.09
N ALA A 83 9.40 12.75 -9.29
CA ALA A 83 10.31 11.76 -9.89
C ALA A 83 10.40 10.46 -9.05
N ASP A 84 10.18 10.56 -7.74
CA ASP A 84 10.17 9.41 -6.82
C ASP A 84 8.79 8.73 -6.72
N ALA A 85 7.75 9.29 -7.35
CA ALA A 85 6.43 8.70 -7.35
C ALA A 85 6.42 7.35 -8.07
N TYR A 86 5.69 6.41 -7.49
CA TYR A 86 5.53 5.08 -8.01
C TYR A 86 4.08 4.63 -7.98
N HIS A 87 3.64 4.14 -9.14
CA HIS A 87 2.37 3.47 -9.33
C HIS A 87 2.64 2.14 -10.06
N PRO A 88 2.44 0.98 -9.42
CA PRO A 88 2.67 -0.32 -10.02
C PRO A 88 1.71 -0.56 -11.18
N ALA A 89 2.23 -1.02 -12.32
CA ALA A 89 1.40 -1.51 -13.41
C ALA A 89 0.70 -2.83 -13.00
N PRO A 90 -0.56 -3.09 -13.43
CA PRO A 90 -1.42 -2.24 -14.26
C PRO A 90 -2.29 -1.25 -13.44
N HIS A 91 -2.01 -1.04 -12.16
CA HIS A 91 -2.86 -0.31 -11.22
C HIS A 91 -2.68 1.21 -11.23
N GLU A 92 -1.88 1.75 -12.16
CA GLU A 92 -1.50 3.16 -12.18
C GLU A 92 -2.70 4.11 -12.20
N ALA A 93 -3.60 3.98 -13.18
CA ALA A 93 -4.74 4.88 -13.33
C ALA A 93 -5.62 4.88 -12.06
N ARG A 94 -5.92 3.69 -11.53
CA ARG A 94 -6.76 3.55 -10.33
C ARG A 94 -6.08 4.14 -9.09
N MET A 95 -4.78 3.98 -8.93
CA MET A 95 -4.06 4.61 -7.82
C MET A 95 -4.07 6.13 -7.93
N ARG A 96 -3.88 6.68 -9.12
CA ARG A 96 -4.01 8.12 -9.36
C ARG A 96 -5.42 8.63 -9.01
N ASP A 97 -6.46 7.94 -9.46
CA ASP A 97 -7.85 8.30 -9.15
C ASP A 97 -8.15 8.29 -7.64
N MET A 98 -7.53 7.36 -6.90
CA MET A 98 -7.69 7.22 -5.46
C MET A 98 -6.75 8.14 -4.65
N GLY A 99 -5.91 8.94 -5.30
CA GLY A 99 -4.91 9.78 -4.63
C GLY A 99 -3.79 8.98 -3.96
N PHE A 100 -3.58 7.73 -4.37
CA PHE A 100 -2.59 6.84 -3.80
C PHE A 100 -1.27 6.93 -4.56
N VAL A 101 -0.20 7.16 -3.82
CA VAL A 101 1.15 7.27 -4.35
C VAL A 101 2.11 6.57 -3.40
N LEU A 102 3.08 5.86 -3.96
CA LEU A 102 4.19 5.25 -3.25
C LEU A 102 5.50 5.92 -3.66
N SER A 103 6.52 5.83 -2.83
CA SER A 103 7.88 6.28 -3.13
C SER A 103 8.76 5.11 -3.58
N ARG A 104 9.44 5.26 -4.72
CA ARG A 104 10.41 4.24 -5.21
C ARG A 104 11.52 4.04 -4.21
N ARG A 105 12.13 5.12 -3.71
CA ARG A 105 13.23 5.06 -2.74
C ARG A 105 12.84 4.29 -1.48
N ARG A 106 11.64 4.56 -0.92
CA ARG A 106 11.16 3.92 0.31
C ARG A 106 10.85 2.44 0.09
N LEU A 107 10.31 2.08 -1.08
CA LEU A 107 10.12 0.67 -1.47
C LEU A 107 11.44 -0.09 -1.59
N VAL A 108 12.51 0.52 -2.14
CA VAL A 108 13.85 -0.09 -2.17
C VAL A 108 14.34 -0.40 -0.76
N LEU A 109 14.26 0.56 0.16
CA LEU A 109 14.72 0.39 1.54
C LEU A 109 13.97 -0.73 2.26
N LEU A 110 12.63 -0.76 2.16
CA LEU A 110 11.84 -1.85 2.73
C LEU A 110 12.21 -3.21 2.10
N ALA A 111 12.34 -3.26 0.77
CA ALA A 111 12.66 -4.51 0.07
C ALA A 111 14.06 -5.04 0.42
N GLU A 112 15.03 -4.17 0.68
CA GLU A 112 16.35 -4.56 1.18
C GLU A 112 16.28 -5.14 2.59
N LEU A 113 15.55 -4.50 3.51
CA LEU A 113 15.35 -5.02 4.88
C LEU A 113 14.70 -6.41 4.84
N VAL A 114 13.62 -6.56 4.08
CA VAL A 114 12.87 -7.82 3.98
C VAL A 114 13.75 -8.93 3.42
N ARG A 115 14.52 -8.68 2.36
CA ARG A 115 15.41 -9.70 1.77
C ARG A 115 16.55 -10.08 2.71
N ARG A 116 17.19 -9.08 3.34
CA ARG A 116 18.33 -9.30 4.23
C ARG A 116 17.96 -10.17 5.43
N HIS A 117 16.81 -9.90 6.04
CA HIS A 117 16.36 -10.58 7.26
C HIS A 117 15.33 -11.69 7.00
N ARG A 118 14.99 -11.92 5.73
CA ARG A 118 13.94 -12.85 5.29
C ARG A 118 12.59 -12.58 5.96
N CYS A 119 12.29 -11.32 6.23
CA CYS A 119 11.10 -10.94 6.98
C CYS A 119 9.81 -11.35 6.28
N LYS A 120 8.76 -11.53 7.08
CA LYS A 120 7.38 -11.52 6.61
C LYS A 120 6.73 -10.18 6.94
N ILE A 121 5.80 -9.74 6.10
CA ILE A 121 5.09 -8.47 6.23
C ILE A 121 3.67 -8.74 6.71
N VAL A 122 3.25 -7.93 7.69
CA VAL A 122 1.85 -7.76 8.08
C VAL A 122 1.45 -6.33 7.77
N LEU A 123 0.40 -6.15 6.97
CA LEU A 123 -0.08 -4.81 6.64
C LEU A 123 -0.74 -4.16 7.86
N SER A 124 -0.15 -3.08 8.34
CA SER A 124 -0.60 -2.28 9.47
C SER A 124 -0.84 -0.87 8.95
N THR A 125 -1.81 -0.72 8.05
CA THR A 125 -2.07 0.51 7.29
C THR A 125 -3.56 0.67 7.01
N SER A 126 -4.06 1.90 6.89
CA SER A 126 -5.44 2.17 6.45
C SER A 126 -5.73 1.53 5.08
N TRP A 127 -4.72 1.41 4.21
CA TRP A 127 -4.84 0.84 2.87
C TRP A 127 -5.27 -0.64 2.88
N ARG A 128 -5.15 -1.35 4.01
CA ARG A 128 -5.55 -2.76 4.13
C ARG A 128 -7.06 -2.99 4.00
N THR A 129 -7.87 -1.95 4.17
CA THR A 129 -9.34 -2.05 4.05
C THR A 129 -9.82 -1.86 2.61
N GLU A 130 -9.00 -1.29 1.73
CA GLU A 130 -9.31 -1.07 0.33
C GLU A 130 -8.70 -2.19 -0.54
N PRO A 131 -9.51 -3.06 -1.18
CA PRO A 131 -9.01 -4.17 -1.98
C PRO A 131 -8.04 -3.75 -3.09
N ALA A 132 -8.32 -2.63 -3.78
CA ALA A 132 -7.45 -2.18 -4.86
C ALA A 132 -6.09 -1.71 -4.36
N ALA A 133 -6.05 -1.07 -3.19
CA ALA A 133 -4.81 -0.64 -2.55
C ALA A 133 -3.93 -1.85 -2.19
N ARG A 134 -4.54 -2.91 -1.66
CA ARG A 134 -3.82 -4.16 -1.32
C ARG A 134 -3.22 -4.83 -2.55
N VAL A 135 -3.99 -4.93 -3.63
CA VAL A 135 -3.50 -5.52 -4.88
C VAL A 135 -2.36 -4.68 -5.44
N ALA A 136 -2.51 -3.35 -5.45
CA ALA A 136 -1.46 -2.46 -5.90
C ALA A 136 -0.20 -2.54 -5.04
N LEU A 137 -0.32 -2.52 -3.70
CA LEU A 137 0.81 -2.65 -2.79
C LEU A 137 1.55 -3.99 -2.97
N THR A 138 0.80 -5.08 -3.19
CA THR A 138 1.38 -6.39 -3.51
C THR A 138 2.15 -6.33 -4.83
N ALA A 139 1.57 -5.74 -5.87
CA ALA A 139 2.23 -5.54 -7.16
C ALA A 139 3.49 -4.67 -7.05
N ALA A 140 3.47 -3.64 -6.20
CA ALA A 140 4.65 -2.84 -5.90
C ALA A 140 5.73 -3.67 -5.23
N PHE A 141 5.43 -4.45 -4.20
CA PHE A 141 6.43 -5.31 -3.56
C PHE A 141 7.06 -6.30 -4.55
N VAL A 142 6.25 -6.90 -5.42
CA VAL A 142 6.74 -7.80 -6.49
C VAL A 142 7.66 -7.06 -7.46
N ALA A 143 7.27 -5.87 -7.91
CA ALA A 143 8.11 -5.06 -8.81
C ALA A 143 9.46 -4.66 -8.20
N PHE A 144 9.56 -4.60 -6.87
CA PHE A 144 10.80 -4.36 -6.13
C PHE A 144 11.47 -5.65 -5.63
N GLY A 145 11.13 -6.80 -6.23
CA GLY A 145 11.85 -8.06 -6.04
C GLY A 145 11.50 -8.83 -4.78
N LEU A 146 10.35 -8.54 -4.16
CA LEU A 146 9.79 -9.35 -3.08
C LEU A 146 8.81 -10.38 -3.63
N ASP A 147 8.79 -11.57 -3.04
CA ASP A 147 7.80 -12.58 -3.38
C ASP A 147 6.41 -12.19 -2.83
N ALA A 148 5.32 -12.46 -3.54
CA ALA A 148 3.98 -12.11 -3.06
C ALA A 148 3.63 -12.77 -1.71
N THR A 149 4.22 -13.93 -1.40
CA THR A 149 4.06 -14.66 -0.13
C THR A 149 4.82 -14.05 1.05
N VAL A 150 5.55 -12.93 0.85
CA VAL A 150 6.10 -12.19 2.00
C VAL A 150 5.00 -11.54 2.81
N ILE A 151 3.87 -11.15 2.19
CA ILE A 151 2.71 -10.63 2.90
C ILE A 151 1.93 -11.80 3.49
N ILE A 152 1.92 -11.93 4.81
CA ILE A 152 1.27 -13.05 5.52
C ILE A 152 -0.07 -12.66 6.14
N GLY A 153 -0.45 -11.38 6.07
CA GLY A 153 -1.72 -10.91 6.59
C GLY A 153 -1.80 -9.41 6.75
N ALA A 154 -2.82 -8.98 7.48
CA ALA A 154 -3.07 -7.60 7.84
C ALA A 154 -3.62 -7.52 9.27
N THR A 155 -3.33 -6.43 9.98
CA THR A 155 -3.89 -6.20 11.31
C THR A 155 -5.42 -6.04 11.22
N PRO A 156 -6.19 -6.45 12.25
CA PRO A 156 -7.63 -6.19 12.28
C PRO A 156 -7.90 -4.68 12.29
N GLU A 157 -9.05 -4.25 11.76
CA GLU A 157 -9.54 -2.89 11.95
C GLU A 157 -10.31 -2.80 13.26
N LEU A 158 -9.72 -2.17 14.26
CA LEU A 158 -10.34 -1.98 15.57
C LEU A 158 -10.84 -0.55 15.69
N ARG A 159 -12.10 -0.32 15.28
CA ARG A 159 -12.71 1.02 15.32
C ARG A 159 -12.55 1.66 16.70
N ARG A 160 -12.04 2.90 16.72
CA ARG A 160 -11.79 3.71 17.94
C ARG A 160 -10.71 3.15 18.87
N GLN A 161 -9.87 2.24 18.40
CA GLN A 161 -8.70 1.78 19.15
C GLN A 161 -7.42 2.28 18.47
N PRO A 162 -6.34 2.48 19.24
CA PRO A 162 -5.05 2.86 18.69
C PRO A 162 -4.46 1.75 17.81
N ARG A 163 -3.59 2.13 16.85
CA ARG A 163 -2.90 1.20 15.94
C ARG A 163 -2.12 0.13 16.70
N ALA A 164 -1.48 0.51 17.82
CA ALA A 164 -0.78 -0.43 18.69
C ALA A 164 -1.69 -1.58 19.20
N ALA A 165 -2.97 -1.31 19.45
CA ALA A 165 -3.93 -2.34 19.87
C ALA A 165 -4.27 -3.33 18.74
N GLU A 166 -4.28 -2.87 17.49
CA GLU A 166 -4.48 -3.72 16.30
C GLU A 166 -3.32 -4.70 16.14
N ILE A 167 -2.08 -4.20 16.22
CA ILE A 167 -0.85 -5.01 16.16
C ILE A 167 -0.85 -6.08 17.25
N ARG A 168 -1.12 -5.71 18.51
CA ARG A 168 -1.21 -6.67 19.62
C ARG A 168 -2.29 -7.72 19.42
N THR A 169 -3.43 -7.33 18.87
CA THR A 169 -4.52 -8.26 18.61
C THR A 169 -4.12 -9.26 17.52
N TRP A 170 -3.40 -8.80 16.49
CA TRP A 170 -2.82 -9.68 15.49
C TRP A 170 -1.79 -10.63 16.11
N LEU A 171 -0.83 -10.12 16.90
CA LEU A 171 0.22 -10.92 17.56
C LEU A 171 -0.36 -12.00 18.47
N ARG A 172 -1.38 -11.70 19.28
CA ARG A 172 -2.04 -12.69 20.16
C ARG A 172 -2.70 -13.81 19.36
N LYS A 173 -3.35 -13.48 18.24
CA LYS A 173 -4.00 -14.47 17.36
C LYS A 173 -2.97 -15.34 16.62
N HIS A 174 -1.76 -14.83 16.39
CA HIS A 174 -0.69 -15.50 15.65
C HIS A 174 0.55 -15.74 16.52
N ALA A 175 0.36 -16.09 17.79
CA ALA A 175 1.46 -16.27 18.75
C ALA A 175 2.49 -17.35 18.36
N HIS A 176 2.16 -18.18 17.37
CA HIS A 176 3.05 -19.20 16.79
C HIS A 176 3.94 -18.68 15.67
N VAL A 177 3.76 -17.44 15.19
CA VAL A 177 4.50 -16.86 14.07
C VAL A 177 5.43 -15.76 14.58
N GLY A 178 6.72 -15.89 14.27
CA GLY A 178 7.67 -14.78 14.31
C GLY A 178 7.87 -14.17 15.71
N ARG A 179 8.76 -14.78 16.50
CA ARG A 179 9.11 -14.27 17.84
C ARG A 179 9.78 -12.89 17.83
N ARG A 180 10.42 -12.54 16.72
CA ARG A 180 11.01 -11.21 16.49
C ARG A 180 10.10 -10.43 15.56
N TRP A 181 9.81 -9.20 15.91
CA TRP A 181 9.00 -8.32 15.08
C TRP A 181 9.40 -6.87 15.29
N ILE A 182 9.11 -6.04 14.29
CA ILE A 182 9.14 -4.58 14.40
C ILE A 182 7.88 -3.99 13.75
N ALA A 183 7.49 -2.79 14.17
CA ALA A 183 6.52 -1.93 13.52
C ALA A 183 7.22 -0.70 12.95
N ILE A 184 6.92 -0.36 11.70
CA ILE A 184 7.41 0.85 11.03
C ILE A 184 6.17 1.69 10.70
N ASP A 185 6.03 2.82 11.38
CA ASP A 185 4.80 3.63 11.39
C ASP A 185 5.18 5.10 11.69
N ASP A 186 4.40 6.05 11.16
CA ASP A 186 4.58 7.48 11.42
C ASP A 186 3.78 7.95 12.65
N LEU A 187 2.80 7.17 13.08
CA LEU A 187 2.13 7.38 14.36
C LEU A 187 3.03 6.97 15.52
N ASP A 188 3.04 7.75 16.60
CA ASP A 188 3.76 7.40 17.81
C ASP A 188 3.10 6.18 18.49
N LEU A 189 3.54 4.98 18.11
CA LEU A 189 3.03 3.71 18.66
C LEU A 189 3.54 3.47 20.08
N GLU A 190 4.71 4.02 20.42
CA GLU A 190 5.27 3.92 21.77
C GLU A 190 4.42 4.69 22.77
N ALA A 191 3.98 5.91 22.46
CA ALA A 191 3.03 6.62 23.31
C ALA A 191 1.67 5.89 23.44
N GLN A 192 1.25 5.14 22.42
CA GLN A 192 0.00 4.36 22.45
C GLN A 192 0.10 3.12 23.34
N ASP A 193 1.26 2.45 23.36
CA ASP A 193 1.52 1.30 24.22
C ASP A 193 3.03 1.12 24.51
N PRO A 194 3.57 1.82 25.51
CA PRO A 194 5.01 1.82 25.79
C PRO A 194 5.55 0.42 26.10
N ALA A 195 4.76 -0.37 26.82
CA ALA A 195 5.18 -1.70 27.28
C ALA A 195 5.41 -2.69 26.13
N SER A 196 4.63 -2.60 25.05
CA SER A 196 4.75 -3.52 23.92
C SER A 196 5.66 -2.98 22.80
N MET A 197 5.83 -1.65 22.70
CA MET A 197 6.44 -1.01 21.53
C MET A 197 7.90 -0.57 21.72
N ALA A 198 8.35 -0.31 22.95
CA ALA A 198 9.67 0.29 23.23
C ALA A 198 10.88 -0.43 22.60
N ALA A 199 10.80 -1.74 22.34
CA ALA A 199 11.87 -2.52 21.71
C ALA A 199 11.55 -2.98 20.27
N HIS A 200 10.41 -2.56 19.75
CA HIS A 200 9.83 -3.09 18.51
C HIS A 200 9.36 -2.00 17.56
N PHE A 201 9.62 -0.73 17.84
CA PHE A 201 9.06 0.37 17.05
C PHE A 201 10.15 1.18 16.33
N VAL A 202 9.90 1.45 15.05
CA VAL A 202 10.67 2.36 14.21
C VAL A 202 9.75 3.51 13.83
N HIS A 203 9.86 4.61 14.57
CA HIS A 203 9.08 5.80 14.32
C HIS A 203 9.63 6.54 13.09
N THR A 204 8.81 6.71 12.05
CA THR A 204 9.15 7.56 10.90
C THR A 204 8.60 8.97 11.09
N ASN A 205 9.26 9.94 10.48
CA ASN A 205 8.70 11.28 10.36
C ASN A 205 7.73 11.32 9.17
N ILE A 206 6.51 11.78 9.39
CA ILE A 206 5.44 11.88 8.39
C ILE A 206 5.83 12.61 7.08
N ALA A 207 6.75 13.57 7.15
CA ALA A 207 7.24 14.33 6.00
C ALA A 207 8.44 13.67 5.30
N ALA A 208 9.18 12.81 6.01
CA ALA A 208 10.38 12.14 5.49
C ALA A 208 10.15 10.68 5.12
N GLY A 209 9.19 9.99 5.73
CA GLY A 209 8.95 8.56 5.56
C GLY A 209 10.09 7.68 6.04
N LEU A 210 10.19 6.49 5.45
CA LEU A 210 11.30 5.55 5.69
C LEU A 210 12.58 6.05 5.02
N THR A 211 13.49 6.62 5.81
CA THR A 211 14.83 7.06 5.35
C THR A 211 15.86 5.93 5.51
N GLU A 212 17.06 6.10 4.95
CA GLU A 212 18.18 5.17 5.15
C GLU A 212 18.55 5.02 6.64
N GLU A 213 18.51 6.12 7.39
CA GLU A 213 18.78 6.13 8.83
C GLU A 213 17.75 5.28 9.59
N ARG A 214 16.44 5.49 9.32
CA ARG A 214 15.38 4.71 9.95
C ARG A 214 15.41 3.24 9.49
N ALA A 215 15.81 2.97 8.25
CA ALA A 215 16.05 1.60 7.78
C ALA A 215 17.25 0.94 8.49
N ALA A 216 18.34 1.65 8.73
CA ALA A 216 19.48 1.14 9.50
C ALA A 216 19.09 0.90 10.97
N TYR A 217 18.25 1.74 11.56
CA TYR A 217 17.68 1.53 12.88
C TYR A 217 16.81 0.27 12.93
N ALA A 218 15.94 0.06 11.93
CA ALA A 218 15.16 -1.17 11.77
C ALA A 218 16.04 -2.43 11.68
N ASP A 219 17.16 -2.34 10.95
CA ASP A 219 18.16 -3.41 10.81
C ASP A 219 18.77 -3.80 12.18
N ALA A 220 19.12 -2.81 13.00
CA ALA A 220 19.64 -3.04 14.35
C ALA A 220 18.62 -3.77 15.24
N LEU A 221 17.34 -3.33 15.24
CA LEU A 221 16.29 -4.00 15.99
C LEU A 221 16.08 -5.46 15.53
N LEU A 222 16.12 -5.72 14.22
CA LEU A 222 15.94 -7.06 13.66
C LEU A 222 17.10 -8.01 14.00
N THR A 223 18.31 -7.47 14.19
CA THR A 223 19.50 -8.22 14.63
C THR A 223 19.59 -8.37 16.15
N GLY A 224 18.71 -7.72 16.90
CA GLY A 224 18.76 -7.70 18.37
C GLY A 224 19.92 -6.86 18.92
N MET A 225 20.56 -6.05 18.08
CA MET A 225 21.51 -5.06 18.55
C MET A 225 20.73 -3.86 19.10
N GLN A 226 21.15 -3.32 20.25
CA GLN A 226 20.63 -2.02 20.64
C GLN A 226 21.10 -1.00 19.60
N PRO A 227 20.17 -0.32 18.92
CA PRO A 227 20.55 0.76 18.02
C PRO A 227 21.30 1.81 18.84
N PRO A 228 22.32 2.48 18.26
CA PRO A 228 22.90 3.63 18.91
C PRO A 228 21.76 4.61 19.18
N HIS A 229 21.61 5.05 20.44
CA HIS A 229 20.66 6.10 20.78
C HIS A 229 20.96 7.29 19.87
N THR A 230 20.08 7.53 18.89
CA THR A 230 20.22 8.64 17.97
C THR A 230 19.95 9.90 18.76
N ALA A 231 21.03 10.59 19.17
CA ALA A 231 20.99 11.86 19.89
C ALA A 231 20.32 13.01 19.11
N ALA A 232 19.70 12.72 17.97
CA ALA A 232 19.06 13.68 17.06
C ALA A 232 17.54 13.80 17.28
N ASP A 233 16.87 12.86 17.97
CA ASP A 233 15.42 12.97 18.24
C ASP A 233 15.09 13.89 19.43
N ASP A 234 16.08 14.31 20.22
CA ASP A 234 15.87 15.27 21.32
C ASP A 234 15.61 16.72 20.83
N GLY A 235 15.62 16.97 19.51
CA GLY A 235 15.59 18.31 18.93
C GLY A 235 14.32 18.74 18.19
N ALA A 236 13.39 17.84 17.87
CA ALA A 236 12.28 18.15 16.95
C ALA A 236 10.92 18.45 17.62
N GLU A 237 10.70 18.03 18.87
CA GLU A 237 9.42 18.18 19.57
C GLU A 237 9.48 19.27 20.66
N HIS A 238 9.90 20.48 20.28
CA HIS A 238 9.38 21.67 20.95
C HIS A 238 9.29 22.84 19.96
N LEU A 239 8.53 22.64 18.87
CA LEU A 239 7.73 23.73 18.32
C LEU A 239 6.65 24.07 19.36
N SER A 240 7.09 24.64 20.48
CA SER A 240 6.28 25.57 21.26
C SER A 240 5.82 26.60 20.25
N VAL A 241 4.56 26.50 19.84
CA VAL A 241 3.79 27.67 19.43
C VAL A 241 3.87 28.59 20.63
N ALA A 242 4.88 29.46 20.64
CA ALA A 242 4.90 30.59 21.53
C ALA A 242 3.60 31.31 21.22
N THR A 243 2.65 31.23 22.15
CA THR A 243 1.60 32.21 22.29
C THR A 243 2.32 33.54 22.45
N ALA A 244 2.64 34.19 21.33
CA ALA A 244 2.91 35.59 21.32
C ALA A 244 1.67 36.23 21.95
N GLU A 245 1.82 36.79 23.15
CA GLU A 245 0.84 37.73 23.67
C GLU A 245 0.55 38.73 22.54
N PRO A 246 -0.73 38.94 22.18
CA PRO A 246 -1.05 40.00 21.25
C PRO A 246 -0.50 41.32 21.81
N PRO A 247 0.18 42.13 21.00
CA PRO A 247 0.68 43.43 21.46
C PRO A 247 -0.49 44.25 22.03
N PRO A 248 -0.26 45.05 23.08
CA PRO A 248 -1.29 45.88 23.68
C PRO A 248 -1.91 46.77 22.59
N ALA A 249 -3.24 46.71 22.50
CA ALA A 249 -4.02 47.50 21.56
C ALA A 249 -3.68 48.98 21.71
N THR A 250 -2.95 49.53 20.74
CA THR A 250 -2.88 50.97 20.54
C THR A 250 -4.24 51.44 20.07
N ALA A 251 -4.85 52.31 20.87
CA ALA A 251 -6.11 52.97 20.54
C ALA A 251 -5.94 53.79 19.26
N VAL A 252 -6.45 53.25 18.15
CA VAL A 252 -6.66 54.01 16.91
C VAL A 252 -8.05 54.64 17.02
N GLU A 253 -8.08 55.98 16.98
CA GLU A 253 -9.31 56.76 16.92
C GLU A 253 -10.17 56.37 15.70
N PRO A 254 -11.50 56.38 15.84
CA PRO A 254 -12.40 56.05 14.74
C PRO A 254 -12.41 57.17 13.68
N PRO A 255 -12.19 56.87 12.39
CA PRO A 255 -12.48 57.83 11.33
C PRO A 255 -14.00 57.99 11.15
N SER A 256 -14.42 59.25 11.16
CA SER A 256 -15.75 59.75 10.82
C SER A 256 -16.33 59.11 9.55
N ALA A 257 -17.61 58.76 9.65
CA ALA A 257 -18.46 58.35 8.55
C ALA A 257 -18.55 59.42 7.45
N THR A 258 -18.34 59.05 6.18
CA THR A 258 -19.03 59.68 5.05
C THR A 258 -19.03 58.80 3.80
N ALA A 259 -20.19 58.82 3.13
CA ALA A 259 -20.44 58.55 1.71
C ALA A 259 -20.65 57.09 1.24
N ALA A 260 -21.92 56.81 0.94
CA ALA A 260 -22.40 55.70 0.13
C ALA A 260 -21.96 55.84 -1.35
N PRO A 261 -21.73 54.74 -2.07
CA PRO A 261 -21.55 54.78 -3.53
C PRO A 261 -22.89 54.80 -4.28
N PRO A 262 -22.99 55.51 -5.42
CA PRO A 262 -24.18 55.53 -6.24
C PRO A 262 -24.31 54.27 -7.11
N ALA A 263 -25.56 53.92 -7.38
CA ALA A 263 -25.97 52.92 -8.35
C ALA A 263 -25.74 53.40 -9.78
N GLY A 264 -25.32 52.49 -10.65
CA GLY A 264 -25.57 52.55 -12.09
C GLY A 264 -24.32 52.61 -12.97
N ALA A 265 -24.07 51.51 -13.69
CA ALA A 265 -23.63 51.53 -15.09
C ALA A 265 -23.72 50.11 -15.66
N LEU A 266 -24.79 49.89 -16.43
CA LEU A 266 -24.92 48.82 -17.43
C LEU A 266 -24.17 49.28 -18.70
N GLU A 267 -23.18 48.53 -19.16
CA GLU A 267 -22.75 48.48 -20.57
C GLU A 267 -22.26 47.05 -20.85
N LEU A 268 -22.96 46.26 -21.68
CA LEU A 268 -22.80 46.13 -23.12
C LEU A 268 -21.40 45.64 -23.53
N LEU A 269 -21.23 44.31 -23.61
CA LEU A 269 -20.24 43.71 -24.49
C LEU A 269 -20.95 42.76 -25.47
N SER A 270 -20.94 43.21 -26.72
CA SER A 270 -21.44 42.53 -27.91
C SER A 270 -20.63 41.28 -28.24
N ALA A 271 -21.35 40.30 -28.78
CA ALA A 271 -20.84 39.11 -29.43
C ALA A 271 -19.93 39.43 -30.63
N THR A 272 -18.91 38.60 -30.85
CA THR A 272 -18.39 38.35 -32.19
C THR A 272 -18.03 36.87 -32.30
N ALA A 273 -18.82 36.16 -33.08
CA ALA A 273 -18.56 34.80 -33.53
C ALA A 273 -17.63 34.85 -34.75
N LEU A 274 -16.63 33.97 -34.77
CA LEU A 274 -15.85 33.66 -35.96
C LEU A 274 -15.91 32.14 -36.19
N ALA A 275 -16.34 31.80 -37.40
CA ALA A 275 -16.52 30.45 -37.92
C ALA A 275 -15.19 29.71 -38.13
N PRO A 276 -15.18 28.36 -38.17
CA PRO A 276 -14.00 27.59 -38.54
C PRO A 276 -13.87 27.47 -40.08
N ALA A 277 -12.65 27.66 -40.56
CA ALA A 277 -12.25 27.40 -41.94
C ALA A 277 -11.99 25.90 -42.17
N ALA A 278 -12.45 25.42 -43.31
CA ALA A 278 -12.22 24.09 -43.86
C ALA A 278 -10.89 23.99 -44.62
N SER A 279 -10.56 22.76 -45.02
CA SER A 279 -9.43 22.28 -45.86
C SER A 279 -8.23 21.78 -45.03
N SER A 280 -7.58 20.65 -45.31
CA SER A 280 -7.45 19.91 -46.56
C SER A 280 -7.12 18.44 -46.32
N GLU A 281 -7.60 17.61 -47.24
CA GLU A 281 -7.24 16.22 -47.45
C GLU A 281 -5.73 16.06 -47.73
N SER A 282 -5.09 15.07 -47.11
CA SER A 282 -3.94 14.40 -47.72
C SER A 282 -3.91 12.95 -47.25
N GLY A 283 -4.04 12.05 -48.22
CA GLY A 283 -4.01 10.61 -48.01
C GLY A 283 -2.62 10.16 -47.56
N HIS A 284 -2.59 9.23 -46.62
CA HIS A 284 -1.43 8.39 -46.34
C HIS A 284 -1.86 6.94 -46.39
N GLN A 285 -1.19 6.21 -47.28
CA GLN A 285 -1.34 4.79 -47.53
C GLN A 285 -1.00 3.97 -46.29
N VAL A 286 -1.85 2.99 -45.99
CA VAL A 286 -1.63 1.95 -44.99
C VAL A 286 -0.74 0.86 -45.62
N PRO A 287 0.44 0.55 -45.06
CA PRO A 287 1.16 -0.67 -45.43
C PRO A 287 0.60 -1.88 -44.70
N SER A 288 0.51 -2.96 -45.46
CA SER A 288 -0.05 -4.27 -45.18
C SER A 288 0.53 -4.96 -43.94
N THR A 289 -0.33 -5.65 -43.22
CA THR A 289 -0.03 -6.55 -42.10
C THR A 289 0.77 -7.78 -42.54
N PRO A 290 1.77 -8.25 -41.76
CA PRO A 290 2.29 -9.59 -41.91
C PRO A 290 1.51 -10.59 -41.02
N SER A 291 1.00 -11.60 -41.70
CA SER A 291 0.45 -12.86 -41.21
C SER A 291 1.25 -13.48 -40.06
N THR A 292 0.60 -13.66 -38.90
CA THR A 292 1.13 -14.46 -37.77
C THR A 292 0.50 -15.84 -37.77
N ARG A 293 1.34 -16.89 -37.82
CA ARG A 293 0.93 -18.30 -37.61
C ARG A 293 0.67 -18.56 -36.12
N PRO A 294 -0.23 -19.49 -35.78
CA PRO A 294 -0.54 -19.82 -34.38
C PRO A 294 0.54 -20.71 -33.77
N PHE A 295 0.95 -20.41 -32.53
CA PHE A 295 1.63 -21.35 -31.63
C PHE A 295 0.59 -22.04 -30.74
N PRO A 296 0.81 -23.32 -30.37
CA PRO A 296 -0.18 -24.12 -29.67
C PRO A 296 -0.26 -23.74 -28.19
N ALA A 297 -1.49 -23.78 -27.68
CA ALA A 297 -1.81 -23.65 -26.27
C ALA A 297 -1.46 -24.94 -25.53
N GLU A 298 -0.69 -24.84 -24.45
CA GLU A 298 -0.87 -25.68 -23.27
C GLU A 298 -0.09 -25.13 -22.08
N VAL A 299 -0.66 -25.40 -20.90
CA VAL A 299 -0.13 -25.24 -19.53
C VAL A 299 -0.43 -23.91 -18.79
N HIS A 300 -1.24 -24.08 -17.75
CA HIS A 300 -1.51 -23.27 -16.55
C HIS A 300 -2.84 -22.51 -16.47
N SER A 301 -3.91 -23.23 -16.10
CA SER A 301 -5.11 -22.66 -15.51
C SER A 301 -5.12 -22.87 -13.99
N MET A 302 -4.53 -21.94 -13.23
CA MET A 302 -5.05 -21.59 -11.91
C MET A 302 -5.17 -20.07 -11.87
N SER A 303 -6.37 -19.57 -11.61
CA SER A 303 -6.58 -18.13 -11.44
C SER A 303 -5.97 -17.66 -10.11
N PRO A 304 -5.45 -16.42 -10.03
CA PRO A 304 -4.94 -15.85 -8.78
C PRO A 304 -5.95 -15.93 -7.61
N THR A 305 -7.24 -15.92 -7.91
CA THR A 305 -8.33 -16.07 -6.94
C THR A 305 -8.40 -17.48 -6.33
N GLN A 306 -8.01 -18.52 -7.07
CA GLN A 306 -7.99 -19.91 -6.61
C GLN A 306 -6.79 -20.20 -5.68
N ALA A 307 -5.65 -19.53 -5.89
CA ALA A 307 -4.51 -19.62 -4.98
C ALA A 307 -4.81 -19.03 -3.59
N TRP A 308 -5.69 -18.01 -3.51
CA TRP A 308 -6.05 -17.36 -2.25
C TRP A 308 -6.98 -18.20 -1.35
N LYS A 309 -7.90 -18.97 -1.94
CA LYS A 309 -8.83 -19.82 -1.17
C LYS A 309 -8.19 -21.10 -0.62
N ALA A 310 -7.03 -21.52 -1.14
CA ALA A 310 -6.32 -22.72 -0.68
C ALA A 310 -5.44 -22.49 0.57
N LEU A 311 -5.36 -21.26 1.07
CA LEU A 311 -4.53 -20.85 2.22
C LEU A 311 -5.36 -20.39 3.43
N GLN A 312 -6.67 -20.69 3.46
CA GLN A 312 -7.56 -20.53 4.62
C GLN A 312 -7.99 -21.90 5.12
#